data_AF-A0A1F7YYR8-F1
#
_entry.id   AF-A0A1F7YYR8-F1
#
_cell.length_a   1.000
_cell.length_b   1.000
_cell.length_c   1.000
_cell.angle_alpha   90.00
_cell.angle_beta   90.00
_cell.angle_gamma   90.00
#
_symmetry.space_group_name_H-M   'P 1'
#
loop_
_entity.id
_entity.type
_entity.pdbx_description
1 polymer ?
#
loop_
_entity_poly.entity_id
_entity_poly.type
_entity_poly.pdbx_seq_one_letter_code
_entity_poly.pdbx_strand_id
1 'polypeptide(L)'
;MAYLGYSEHVRLIRKLSSTPNIGYVLMGIGVIVIGLVLYQIVSFDSAALLVESNVEASVFINGEEKGKTPLEMEVKEEEIVLRLVPADSALPPYDTKVNLTEGTKTIVRREFGESIVTSSSQVVQLEKVNTNGSEIAIVSIPDGVDVSLDGQKLGSTPLRFMASPGEHTLNVSSAGHKDVSLRVVAVYGYVVNVVVSLAAK
;
A
#
# COMPACT_ATOMS: atom_id res chain seq x y z
N MET A 1 -5.55 -21.79 71.63
CA MET A 1 -6.78 -20.98 71.81
C MET A 1 -7.06 -20.27 70.49
N ALA A 2 -8.30 -20.00 70.09
CA ALA A 2 -9.59 -20.65 70.39
C ALA A 2 -10.58 -20.14 69.32
N TYR A 3 -11.38 -21.02 68.74
CA TYR A 3 -12.23 -20.73 67.59
C TYR A 3 -13.53 -19.96 67.94
N LEU A 4 -13.99 -19.15 66.98
CA LEU A 4 -15.41 -18.90 66.61
C LEU A 4 -16.37 -18.16 67.57
N GLY A 5 -17.42 -17.60 66.94
CA GLY A 5 -18.57 -16.95 67.58
C GLY A 5 -18.36 -15.45 67.84
N TYR A 6 -19.36 -14.58 67.71
CA TYR A 6 -20.77 -14.71 67.27
C TYR A 6 -21.13 -13.31 66.68
N SER A 7 -21.87 -13.14 65.58
CA SER A 7 -23.35 -13.14 65.53
C SER A 7 -23.96 -12.32 66.70
N GLU A 8 -24.87 -11.37 66.50
CA GLU A 8 -25.78 -11.11 65.37
C GLU A 8 -26.24 -9.62 65.39
N HIS A 9 -27.29 -9.29 64.63
CA HIS A 9 -28.23 -8.16 64.81
C HIS A 9 -28.06 -6.82 64.06
N VAL A 10 -29.06 -6.57 63.19
CA VAL A 10 -29.92 -5.36 63.15
C VAL A 10 -29.31 -4.03 62.68
N ARG A 11 -29.87 -3.28 61.69
CA ARG A 11 -30.90 -3.53 60.63
C ARG A 11 -31.13 -2.20 59.86
N LEU A 12 -31.53 -2.27 58.58
CA LEU A 12 -32.28 -1.21 57.83
C LEU A 12 -31.52 0.15 57.67
N ILE A 13 -31.84 1.12 56.79
CA ILE A 13 -32.76 1.35 55.65
C ILE A 13 -31.85 1.98 54.55
N ARG A 14 -31.93 1.85 53.21
CA ARG A 14 -32.89 1.48 52.12
C ARG A 14 -32.00 0.88 50.98
N LYS A 15 -32.35 -0.11 50.14
CA LYS A 15 -33.31 -0.16 49.00
C LYS A 15 -33.36 1.10 48.11
N LEU A 16 -33.29 1.05 46.77
CA LEU A 16 -32.98 0.06 45.71
C LEU A 16 -32.69 0.94 44.43
N SER A 17 -32.07 0.50 43.33
CA SER A 17 -32.11 -0.80 42.65
C SER A 17 -30.90 -1.07 41.73
N SER A 18 -30.61 -2.36 41.48
CA SER A 18 -29.79 -2.91 40.38
C SER A 18 -28.28 -2.66 40.36
N THR A 19 -27.55 -3.35 41.23
CA THR A 19 -26.16 -3.82 41.03
C THR A 19 -26.11 -5.02 40.05
N PRO A 20 -24.94 -5.57 39.61
CA PRO A 20 -23.54 -5.28 39.98
C PRO A 20 -22.66 -4.79 38.80
N ASN A 21 -21.46 -4.19 38.94
CA ASN A 21 -20.37 -4.17 39.94
C ASN A 21 -19.34 -5.32 39.92
N ILE A 22 -18.09 -4.93 39.61
CA ILE A 22 -16.79 -5.58 39.93
C ILE A 22 -16.44 -6.80 39.04
N GLY A 23 -15.24 -6.91 38.46
CA GLY A 23 -14.15 -5.93 38.31
C GLY A 23 -12.75 -6.52 38.52
N TYR A 24 -11.86 -6.30 37.56
CA TYR A 24 -10.41 -6.52 37.72
C TYR A 24 -9.63 -5.29 37.25
N VAL A 25 -8.87 -4.70 38.16
CA VAL A 25 -7.75 -3.81 37.83
C VAL A 25 -6.54 -4.70 37.55
N LEU A 26 -5.99 -4.63 36.35
CA LEU A 26 -4.61 -5.02 36.08
C LEU A 26 -4.00 -4.03 35.08
N MET A 27 -2.76 -3.62 35.35
CA MET A 27 -1.96 -2.86 34.39
C MET A 27 -1.39 -3.81 33.34
N GLY A 28 -1.45 -3.44 32.06
CA GLY A 28 -0.73 -4.14 30.99
C GLY A 28 -1.53 -4.31 29.69
N ILE A 29 -0.89 -3.97 28.56
CA ILE A 29 -1.32 -4.33 27.19
C ILE A 29 -2.72 -3.83 26.78
N GLY A 30 -3.04 -2.57 27.12
CA GLY A 30 -4.31 -1.91 26.77
C GLY A 30 -4.31 -1.12 25.45
N VAL A 31 -3.82 -1.69 24.33
CA VAL A 31 -3.79 -1.00 23.02
C VAL A 31 -4.34 -1.83 21.85
N ILE A 32 -4.20 -3.17 21.88
CA ILE A 32 -4.36 -4.03 20.69
C ILE A 32 -5.84 -4.24 20.28
N VAL A 33 -6.81 -4.00 21.17
CA VAL A 33 -8.23 -4.35 20.92
C VAL A 33 -8.97 -3.38 19.99
N ILE A 34 -8.50 -2.13 19.83
CA ILE A 34 -9.13 -1.15 18.92
C ILE A 34 -9.14 -1.65 17.46
N GLY A 35 -8.09 -2.39 17.05
CA GLY A 35 -7.96 -2.93 15.70
C GLY A 35 -8.94 -4.04 15.33
N LEU A 36 -9.67 -4.64 16.28
CA LEU A 36 -10.60 -5.75 16.02
C LEU A 36 -12.08 -5.34 15.95
N VAL A 37 -12.46 -4.15 16.42
CA VAL A 37 -13.85 -3.70 16.45
C VAL A 37 -14.21 -2.81 15.25
N LEU A 38 -13.23 -2.14 14.65
CA LEU A 38 -13.40 -1.42 13.36
C LEU A 38 -13.28 -2.34 12.12
N TYR A 39 -13.05 -3.64 12.31
CA TYR A 39 -12.98 -4.62 11.21
C TYR A 39 -14.35 -4.91 10.55
N GLN A 40 -15.44 -4.32 11.03
CA GLN A 40 -16.76 -4.43 10.42
C GLN A 40 -17.29 -3.07 9.97
N ILE A 41 -17.63 -2.98 8.69
CA ILE A 41 -18.24 -1.83 8.01
C ILE A 41 -17.28 -0.64 7.76
N VAL A 42 -16.28 -0.87 6.91
CA VAL A 42 -15.83 0.13 5.93
C VAL A 42 -15.85 -0.55 4.56
N SER A 43 -16.73 -0.10 3.66
CA SER A 43 -16.47 -0.24 2.23
C SER A 43 -15.53 0.89 1.85
N PHE A 44 -14.40 0.55 1.24
CA PHE A 44 -13.51 1.54 0.65
C PHE A 44 -14.08 1.90 -0.73
N ASP A 45 -15.05 2.82 -0.73
CA ASP A 45 -15.55 3.59 -1.87
C ASP A 45 -14.46 4.62 -2.28
N SER A 46 -13.23 4.11 -2.42
CA SER A 46 -11.95 4.81 -2.56
C SER A 46 -10.85 3.80 -2.89
N ALA A 47 -9.82 4.25 -3.61
CA ALA A 47 -8.55 3.55 -3.75
C ALA A 47 -7.51 4.13 -2.79
N ALA A 48 -6.58 3.30 -2.31
CA ALA A 48 -5.38 3.79 -1.63
C ALA A 48 -4.29 4.11 -2.66
N LEU A 49 -3.69 5.29 -2.57
CA LEU A 49 -2.54 5.71 -3.37
C LEU A 49 -1.33 5.91 -2.46
N LEU A 50 -0.26 5.17 -2.72
CA LEU A 50 1.06 5.37 -2.13
C LEU A 50 2.01 5.97 -3.17
N VAL A 51 2.69 7.06 -2.83
CA VAL A 51 3.64 7.78 -3.70
C VAL A 51 4.98 7.91 -2.99
N GLU A 52 6.03 7.32 -3.57
CA GLU A 52 7.39 7.29 -3.02
C GLU A 52 8.40 7.90 -4.01
N SER A 53 9.45 8.55 -3.51
CA SER A 53 10.57 9.01 -4.34
C SER A 53 11.90 9.05 -3.58
N ASN A 54 13.00 8.99 -4.31
CA ASN A 54 14.36 8.97 -3.75
C ASN A 54 14.86 10.32 -3.19
N VAL A 55 14.24 11.42 -3.61
CA VAL A 55 14.37 12.76 -3.03
C VAL A 55 13.01 13.26 -2.56
N GLU A 56 12.99 14.25 -1.66
CA GLU A 56 11.76 14.93 -1.28
C GLU A 56 11.13 15.62 -2.50
N ALA A 57 9.84 15.38 -2.74
CA ALA A 57 9.07 16.02 -3.81
C ALA A 57 7.68 16.42 -3.31
N SER A 58 7.20 17.60 -3.68
CA SER A 58 5.79 17.99 -3.50
C SER A 58 4.91 17.19 -4.45
N VAL A 59 3.81 16.64 -3.92
CA VAL A 59 2.86 15.78 -4.60
C VAL A 59 1.61 16.58 -4.94
N PHE A 60 1.27 16.64 -6.23
CA PHE A 60 0.07 17.28 -6.74
C PHE A 60 -0.84 16.24 -7.37
N ILE A 61 -2.14 16.29 -7.08
CA ILE A 61 -3.18 15.45 -7.69
C ILE A 61 -4.19 16.38 -8.35
N ASN A 62 -4.42 16.19 -9.65
CA ASN A 62 -5.33 16.99 -10.47
C ASN A 62 -5.04 18.51 -10.42
N GLY A 63 -3.77 18.87 -10.15
CA GLY A 63 -3.27 20.25 -10.04
C GLY A 63 -3.25 20.84 -8.62
N GLU A 64 -3.81 20.16 -7.62
CA GLU A 64 -3.84 20.59 -6.23
C GLU A 64 -2.73 19.91 -5.41
N GLU A 65 -1.97 20.65 -4.60
CA GLU A 65 -0.93 20.08 -3.72
C GLU A 65 -1.56 19.28 -2.57
N LYS A 66 -1.19 18.00 -2.44
CA LYS A 66 -1.71 17.07 -1.42
C LYS A 66 -0.71 16.77 -0.30
N GLY A 67 0.57 17.09 -0.49
CA GLY A 67 1.62 16.86 0.51
C GLY A 67 2.99 16.71 -0.13
N LYS A 68 3.88 15.97 0.54
CA LYS A 68 5.22 15.63 0.05
C LYS A 68 5.47 14.12 0.13
N THR A 69 6.38 13.60 -0.68
CA THR A 69 6.79 12.19 -0.62
C THR A 69 7.61 11.87 0.64
N PRO A 70 7.46 10.66 1.22
CA PRO A 70 6.46 9.64 0.88
C PRO A 70 5.05 10.05 1.34
N LEU A 71 4.05 9.88 0.48
CA LEU A 71 2.65 10.19 0.75
C LEU A 71 1.79 8.93 0.58
N GLU A 72 0.97 8.61 1.56
CA GLU A 72 -0.13 7.64 1.41
C GLU A 72 -1.47 8.32 1.71
N MET A 73 -2.46 8.16 0.84
CA MET A 73 -3.79 8.73 1.00
C MET A 73 -4.88 7.90 0.32
N GLU A 74 -6.12 8.09 0.73
CA GLU A 74 -7.30 7.63 -0.02
C GLU A 74 -7.68 8.64 -1.11
N VAL A 75 -8.12 8.13 -2.25
CA VAL A 75 -8.55 8.88 -3.44
C VAL A 75 -9.87 8.28 -3.93
N LYS A 76 -10.83 9.11 -4.38
CA LYS A 76 -12.17 8.65 -4.83
C LYS A 76 -12.34 8.68 -6.35
N GLU A 77 -11.42 9.34 -7.03
CA GLU A 77 -11.36 9.46 -8.47
C GLU A 77 -10.75 8.18 -9.08
N GLU A 78 -11.45 7.54 -10.02
CA GLU A 78 -10.98 6.36 -10.77
C GLU A 78 -9.73 6.65 -11.62
N GLU A 79 -9.49 7.92 -11.94
CA GLU A 79 -8.40 8.40 -12.78
C GLU A 79 -7.89 9.74 -12.25
N ILE A 80 -6.57 9.89 -12.12
CA ILE A 80 -5.93 11.15 -11.72
C ILE A 80 -4.76 11.53 -12.63
N VAL A 81 -4.46 12.82 -12.68
CA VAL A 81 -3.16 13.34 -13.11
C VAL A 81 -2.31 13.57 -11.86
N LEU A 82 -1.30 12.74 -11.67
CA LEU A 82 -0.30 12.85 -10.62
C LEU A 82 0.91 13.64 -11.13
N ARG A 83 1.32 14.67 -10.38
CA ARG A 83 2.51 15.47 -10.66
C ARG A 83 3.42 15.53 -9.44
N LEU A 84 4.69 15.22 -9.62
CA LEU A 84 5.73 15.33 -8.60
C LEU A 84 6.71 16.44 -8.97
N VAL A 85 6.96 17.35 -8.03
CA VAL A 85 7.95 18.43 -8.17
C VAL A 85 9.04 18.23 -7.12
N PRO A 86 10.27 17.83 -7.51
CA PRO A 86 11.36 17.62 -6.56
C PRO A 86 11.76 18.92 -5.86
N ALA A 87 12.22 18.83 -4.61
CA ALA A 87 12.66 19.98 -3.82
C ALA A 87 13.96 20.61 -4.37
N ASP A 88 14.79 19.83 -5.05
CA ASP A 88 15.90 20.32 -5.88
C ASP A 88 15.37 20.69 -7.26
N SER A 89 15.41 21.98 -7.59
CA SER A 89 14.94 22.54 -8.87
C SER A 89 15.87 22.25 -10.06
N ALA A 90 17.03 21.64 -9.84
CA ALA A 90 17.85 21.07 -10.92
C ALA A 90 17.27 19.75 -11.46
N LEU A 91 16.43 19.06 -10.68
CA LEU A 91 15.81 17.79 -11.08
C LEU A 91 14.49 18.04 -11.84
N PRO A 92 14.20 17.29 -12.92
CA PRO A 92 12.99 17.51 -13.71
C PRO A 92 11.73 17.01 -12.96
N PRO A 93 10.60 17.73 -13.01
CA PRO A 93 9.33 17.22 -12.50
C PRO A 93 8.88 15.97 -13.25
N TYR A 94 7.97 15.21 -12.64
CA TYR A 94 7.38 14.01 -13.22
C TYR A 94 5.86 14.12 -13.23
N ASP A 95 5.27 14.04 -14.42
CA ASP A 95 3.82 14.02 -14.64
C ASP A 95 3.41 12.64 -15.17
N THR A 96 2.34 12.05 -14.62
CA THR A 96 1.76 10.80 -15.12
C THR A 96 0.25 10.76 -14.88
N LYS A 97 -0.48 10.10 -15.77
CA LYS A 97 -1.83 9.62 -15.49
C LYS A 97 -1.73 8.35 -14.65
N VAL A 98 -2.63 8.17 -13.68
CA VAL A 98 -2.73 6.98 -12.83
C VAL A 98 -4.18 6.56 -12.76
N ASN A 99 -4.46 5.27 -12.99
CA ASN A 99 -5.79 4.70 -12.81
C ASN A 99 -5.85 4.08 -11.41
N LEU A 100 -7.03 4.13 -10.79
CA LEU A 100 -7.22 3.81 -9.38
C LEU A 100 -8.45 2.92 -9.24
N THR A 101 -8.26 1.71 -8.71
CA THR A 101 -9.34 0.73 -8.51
C THR A 101 -9.77 0.75 -7.04
N GLU A 102 -11.06 0.97 -6.78
CA GLU A 102 -11.63 0.97 -5.43
C GLU A 102 -11.30 -0.31 -4.64
N GLY A 103 -11.04 -0.16 -3.33
CA GLY A 103 -10.65 -1.26 -2.46
C GLY A 103 -9.27 -1.87 -2.75
N THR A 104 -8.45 -1.26 -3.63
CA THR A 104 -7.07 -1.68 -3.91
C THR A 104 -6.05 -0.60 -3.50
N LYS A 105 -4.76 -0.97 -3.46
CA LYS A 105 -3.65 -0.02 -3.34
C LYS A 105 -2.90 0.09 -4.66
N THR A 106 -2.80 1.30 -5.19
CA THR A 106 -1.88 1.67 -6.26
C THR A 106 -0.61 2.28 -5.65
N ILE A 107 0.55 1.88 -6.17
CA ILE A 107 1.86 2.36 -5.73
C ILE A 107 2.53 3.05 -6.92
N VAL A 108 2.96 4.30 -6.74
CA VAL A 108 3.80 5.04 -7.68
C VAL A 108 5.15 5.30 -7.03
N ARG A 109 6.24 4.93 -7.72
CA ARG A 109 7.61 5.28 -7.33
C ARG A 109 8.29 6.13 -8.38
N ARG A 110 9.04 7.15 -7.96
CA ARG A 110 9.86 7.99 -8.83
C ARG A 110 11.30 8.08 -8.32
N GLU A 111 12.21 7.46 -9.07
CA GLU A 111 13.64 7.69 -8.94
C GLU A 111 14.00 8.90 -9.82
N PHE A 112 14.22 10.06 -9.22
CA PHE A 112 14.73 11.22 -9.94
C PHE A 112 16.23 11.05 -10.21
N GLY A 113 16.65 11.48 -11.40
CA GLY A 113 18.03 11.74 -11.78
C GLY A 113 18.13 13.09 -12.49
N GLU A 114 19.35 13.50 -12.85
CA GLU A 114 19.69 14.82 -13.43
C GLU A 114 18.89 15.20 -14.70
N SER A 115 18.24 14.24 -15.34
CA SER A 115 17.43 14.45 -16.54
C SER A 115 16.26 13.47 -16.61
N ILE A 116 15.29 13.73 -17.49
CA ILE A 116 14.14 12.85 -17.70
C ILE A 116 14.58 11.44 -18.09
N VAL A 117 15.64 11.31 -18.90
CA VAL A 117 16.17 10.01 -19.37
C VAL A 117 17.06 9.31 -18.36
N THR A 118 17.66 10.01 -17.39
CA THR A 118 18.46 9.40 -16.29
C THR A 118 17.63 9.12 -15.03
N SER A 119 16.31 9.35 -15.10
CA SER A 119 15.31 9.05 -14.07
C SER A 119 14.50 7.79 -14.43
N SER A 120 14.01 7.05 -13.43
CA SER A 120 13.11 5.90 -13.62
C SER A 120 11.79 6.08 -12.87
N SER A 121 10.78 5.26 -13.17
CA SER A 121 9.50 5.25 -12.45
C SER A 121 8.87 3.86 -12.43
N GLN A 122 8.03 3.61 -11.44
CA GLN A 122 7.25 2.38 -11.28
C GLN A 122 5.80 2.78 -11.00
N VAL A 123 4.83 2.16 -11.64
CA VAL A 123 3.41 2.21 -11.26
C VAL A 123 2.92 0.77 -11.13
N VAL A 124 2.47 0.39 -9.94
CA VAL A 124 1.94 -0.94 -9.63
C VAL A 124 0.49 -0.77 -9.20
N GLN A 125 -0.43 -1.34 -9.98
CA GLN A 125 -1.89 -1.29 -9.76
C GLN A 125 -2.40 -2.72 -9.62
N LEU A 126 -3.34 -2.96 -8.70
CA LEU A 126 -4.09 -4.22 -8.64
C LEU A 126 -5.44 -4.03 -9.34
N GLU A 127 -5.73 -4.87 -10.33
CA GLU A 127 -7.01 -4.91 -11.04
C GLU A 127 -7.72 -6.22 -10.71
N LYS A 128 -8.98 -6.14 -10.25
CA LYS A 128 -9.77 -7.33 -9.93
C LYS A 128 -10.36 -7.91 -11.21
N VAL A 129 -10.07 -9.18 -11.50
CA VAL A 129 -10.51 -9.84 -12.74
C VAL A 129 -11.14 -11.20 -12.47
N ASN A 130 -12.02 -11.65 -13.37
CA ASN A 130 -12.65 -12.96 -13.31
C ASN A 130 -11.70 -14.06 -13.84
N THR A 131 -10.52 -14.21 -13.22
CA THR A 131 -9.49 -15.21 -13.56
C THR A 131 -9.37 -16.27 -12.46
N ASN A 132 -9.09 -17.52 -12.85
CA ASN A 132 -8.94 -18.65 -11.91
C ASN A 132 -7.49 -18.79 -11.43
N GLY A 133 -6.85 -17.69 -11.07
CA GLY A 133 -5.43 -17.62 -10.73
C GLY A 133 -5.00 -16.24 -10.26
N SER A 134 -3.70 -15.98 -10.32
CA SER A 134 -3.09 -14.67 -10.07
C SER A 134 -2.15 -14.35 -11.23
N GLU A 135 -2.25 -13.15 -11.78
CA GLU A 135 -1.55 -12.77 -13.01
C GLU A 135 -0.72 -11.50 -12.80
N ILE A 136 0.40 -11.39 -13.52
CA ILE A 136 1.22 -10.19 -13.58
C ILE A 136 1.27 -9.75 -15.04
N ALA A 137 1.00 -8.47 -15.29
CA ALA A 137 1.16 -7.84 -16.59
C ALA A 137 2.19 -6.70 -16.45
N ILE A 138 3.26 -6.74 -17.25
CA ILE A 138 4.31 -5.73 -17.25
C ILE A 138 4.51 -5.11 -18.63
N VAL A 139 4.53 -3.78 -18.66
CA VAL A 139 4.93 -2.95 -19.80
C VAL A 139 6.05 -2.01 -19.36
N SER A 140 6.90 -1.56 -20.28
CA SER A 140 8.05 -0.72 -19.93
C SER A 140 8.37 0.36 -20.95
N ILE A 141 9.17 1.33 -20.53
CA ILE A 141 9.82 2.31 -21.41
C ILE A 141 11.34 2.24 -21.14
N PRO A 142 12.19 1.88 -22.13
CA PRO A 142 11.81 1.43 -23.48
C PRO A 142 11.03 0.10 -23.48
N ASP A 143 10.42 -0.24 -24.61
CA ASP A 143 9.83 -1.57 -24.87
C ASP A 143 10.93 -2.64 -25.07
N GLY A 144 10.56 -3.93 -25.01
CA GLY A 144 11.43 -5.05 -25.37
C GLY A 144 12.54 -5.35 -24.36
N VAL A 145 12.42 -4.89 -23.11
CA VAL A 145 13.41 -5.12 -22.05
C VAL A 145 13.23 -6.50 -21.42
N ASP A 146 14.30 -7.10 -20.93
CA ASP A 146 14.26 -8.43 -20.34
C ASP A 146 13.53 -8.44 -18.99
N VAL A 147 12.74 -9.50 -18.75
CA VAL A 147 11.96 -9.72 -17.53
C VAL A 147 12.28 -11.08 -16.91
N SER A 148 12.55 -11.10 -15.61
CA SER A 148 12.62 -12.30 -14.78
C SER A 148 11.83 -12.18 -13.49
N LEU A 149 11.32 -13.31 -12.99
CA LEU A 149 10.61 -13.44 -11.72
C LEU A 149 11.41 -14.40 -10.83
N ASP A 150 11.78 -13.95 -9.62
CA ASP A 150 12.58 -14.70 -8.65
C ASP A 150 13.88 -15.32 -9.24
N GLY A 151 14.46 -14.63 -10.23
CA GLY A 151 15.66 -15.06 -10.96
C GLY A 151 15.38 -15.94 -12.19
N GLN A 152 14.18 -16.47 -12.38
CA GLN A 152 13.79 -17.18 -13.61
C GLN A 152 13.45 -16.19 -14.73
N LYS A 153 14.22 -16.19 -15.82
CA LYS A 153 13.88 -15.40 -17.02
C LYS A 153 12.57 -15.90 -17.65
N LEU A 154 11.64 -14.98 -17.90
CA LEU A 154 10.32 -15.27 -18.47
C LEU A 154 10.19 -14.83 -19.93
N GLY A 155 10.83 -13.72 -20.31
CA GLY A 155 10.71 -13.14 -21.63
C GLY A 155 11.18 -11.69 -21.67
N SER A 156 10.50 -10.87 -22.47
CA SER A 156 10.75 -9.44 -22.60
C SER A 156 9.42 -8.68 -22.70
N THR A 157 9.39 -7.39 -22.38
CA THR A 157 8.15 -6.58 -22.39
C THR A 157 7.61 -6.27 -23.80
N PRO A 158 6.29 -6.07 -23.97
CA PRO A 158 5.22 -6.24 -22.99
C PRO A 158 4.93 -7.73 -22.71
N LEU A 159 4.74 -8.09 -21.44
CA LEU A 159 4.62 -9.49 -21.01
C LEU A 159 3.47 -9.66 -19.99
N ARG A 160 2.64 -10.70 -20.16
CA ARG A 160 1.56 -11.06 -19.22
C ARG A 160 1.63 -12.55 -18.92
N PHE A 161 1.67 -12.92 -17.65
CA PHE A 161 1.92 -14.29 -17.20
C PHE A 161 1.21 -14.63 -15.87
N MET A 162 1.00 -15.92 -15.65
CA MET A 162 0.51 -16.46 -14.37
C MET A 162 1.65 -16.49 -13.36
N ALA A 163 1.37 -16.07 -12.12
CA ALA A 163 2.24 -16.22 -10.97
C ALA A 163 1.50 -16.99 -9.86
N SER A 164 2.22 -17.60 -8.92
CA SER A 164 1.63 -18.12 -7.69
C SER A 164 1.11 -16.97 -6.82
N PRO A 165 0.05 -17.15 -6.00
CA PRO A 165 -0.30 -16.14 -5.01
C PRO A 165 0.81 -15.99 -3.95
N GLY A 166 1.29 -14.77 -3.73
CA GLY A 166 2.41 -14.50 -2.80
C GLY A 166 3.26 -13.28 -3.19
N GLU A 167 4.31 -13.02 -2.40
CA GLU A 167 5.36 -12.06 -2.76
C GLU A 167 6.28 -12.64 -3.84
N HIS A 168 6.61 -11.82 -4.84
CA HIS A 168 7.56 -12.12 -5.90
C HIS A 168 8.52 -10.96 -6.13
N THR A 169 9.75 -11.27 -6.53
CA THR A 169 10.76 -10.29 -6.96
C THR A 169 10.79 -10.24 -8.48
N LEU A 170 10.33 -9.14 -9.05
CA LEU A 170 10.31 -8.89 -10.49
C LEU A 170 11.54 -8.07 -10.87
N ASN A 171 12.41 -8.63 -11.71
CA ASN A 171 13.61 -7.98 -12.21
C ASN A 171 13.45 -7.59 -13.68
N VAL A 172 13.88 -6.38 -14.01
CA VAL A 172 13.69 -5.74 -15.31
C VAL A 172 15.02 -5.12 -15.75
N SER A 173 15.55 -5.52 -16.91
CA SER A 173 16.90 -5.12 -17.35
C SER A 173 17.01 -4.83 -18.84
N SER A 174 17.89 -3.91 -19.22
CA SER A 174 18.15 -3.57 -20.62
C SER A 174 19.55 -3.01 -20.84
N ALA A 175 20.09 -3.21 -22.04
CA ALA A 175 21.37 -2.62 -22.43
C ALA A 175 21.31 -1.08 -22.37
N GLY A 176 22.35 -0.45 -21.84
CA GLY A 176 22.41 1.02 -21.66
C GLY A 176 21.50 1.59 -20.58
N HIS A 177 20.72 0.78 -19.85
CA HIS A 177 19.78 1.24 -18.82
C HIS A 177 20.11 0.64 -17.45
N LYS A 178 19.74 1.33 -16.37
CA LYS A 178 19.85 0.87 -14.98
C LYS A 178 18.78 -0.19 -14.74
N ASP A 179 19.20 -1.33 -14.20
CA ASP A 179 18.35 -2.49 -13.95
C ASP A 179 17.46 -2.21 -12.73
N VAL A 180 16.19 -2.60 -12.79
CA VAL A 180 15.19 -2.34 -11.74
C VAL A 180 14.72 -3.66 -11.13
N SER A 181 14.62 -3.70 -9.80
CA SER A 181 14.04 -4.81 -9.05
C SER A 181 12.85 -4.29 -8.25
N LEU A 182 11.69 -4.92 -8.41
CA LEU A 182 10.42 -4.57 -7.77
C LEU A 182 9.94 -5.75 -6.92
N ARG A 183 9.44 -5.49 -5.72
CA ARG A 183 8.57 -6.46 -5.02
C ARG A 183 7.14 -6.25 -5.50
N VAL A 184 6.47 -7.33 -5.88
CA VAL A 184 5.07 -7.36 -6.26
C VAL A 184 4.36 -8.48 -5.50
N VAL A 185 3.07 -8.28 -5.18
CA VAL A 185 2.26 -9.29 -4.49
C VAL A 185 1.19 -9.79 -5.45
N ALA A 186 1.34 -11.03 -5.91
CA ALA A 186 0.35 -11.69 -6.75
C ALA A 186 -0.83 -12.15 -5.89
N VAL A 187 -2.05 -11.77 -6.25
CA VAL A 187 -3.28 -12.05 -5.48
C VAL A 187 -4.28 -12.80 -6.35
N TYR A 188 -4.87 -13.87 -5.81
CA TYR A 188 -5.83 -14.71 -6.54
C TYR A 188 -7.10 -13.92 -6.88
N GLY A 189 -7.51 -13.95 -8.16
CA GLY A 189 -8.60 -13.12 -8.69
C GLY A 189 -8.18 -11.71 -9.13
N TYR A 190 -6.87 -11.44 -9.26
CA TYR A 190 -6.34 -10.13 -9.66
C TYR A 190 -5.24 -10.25 -10.72
N VAL A 191 -5.12 -9.19 -11.53
CA VAL A 191 -3.92 -8.85 -12.30
C VAL A 191 -3.14 -7.79 -11.53
N VAL A 192 -1.84 -7.98 -11.38
CA VAL A 192 -0.91 -6.91 -10.98
C VAL A 192 -0.39 -6.25 -12.25
N ASN A 193 -0.90 -5.05 -12.54
CA ASN A 193 -0.49 -4.23 -13.68
C ASN A 193 0.72 -3.37 -13.28
N VAL A 194 1.86 -3.63 -13.92
CA VAL A 194 3.16 -2.97 -13.68
C VAL A 194 3.56 -2.14 -14.91
N VAL A 195 3.74 -0.84 -14.72
CA VAL A 195 4.38 0.06 -15.69
C VAL A 195 5.73 0.47 -15.13
N VAL A 196 6.81 0.32 -15.91
CA VAL A 196 8.16 0.72 -15.45
C VAL A 196 8.92 1.51 -16.52
N SER A 197 9.41 2.70 -16.18
CA SER A 197 10.43 3.38 -17.01
C SER A 197 11.83 3.11 -16.46
N LEU A 198 12.77 2.74 -17.32
CA LEU A 198 14.17 2.51 -16.95
C LEU A 198 14.99 3.78 -17.19
N ALA A 199 15.84 4.12 -16.22
CA ALA A 199 16.81 5.20 -16.37
C ALA A 199 17.96 4.76 -17.27
N ALA A 200 18.46 5.64 -18.13
CA ALA A 200 19.74 5.46 -18.81
C ALA A 200 20.91 5.34 -17.79
N LYS A 201 21.96 4.61 -18.17
CA LYS A 201 23.24 4.49 -17.46
C LYS A 201 24.16 5.67 -17.77
#